data_AF-A0A2W7MII3-F1
#
_entry.id   AF-A0A2W7MII3-F1
#
_cell.length_a   1.000
_cell.length_b   1.000
_cell.length_c   1.000
_cell.angle_alpha   90.00
_cell.angle_beta   90.00
_cell.angle_gamma   90.00
#
_symmetry.space_group_name_H-M   'P 1'
#
loop_
_entity.id
_entity.type
_entity.pdbx_description
1 polymer ?
#
loop_
_entity_poly.entity_id
_entity_poly.type
_entity_poly.pdbx_seq_one_letter_code
_entity_poly.pdbx_strand_id
1 'polypeptide(L)'
;MIDYMKFDVMWMDDVIASVDLKPANGGSPYVINYIDDFNKQFSPNMEGHITLEELERWLKWRTFPPTRVNADQLLESLGMQAFNRWGIVRKTHGVMADDEIWLRFKEEPLTHRDVCLRKDLYYPEDDAFSATSHS
;
A
#
# COMPACT_ATOMS: atom_id res chain seq x y z
N MET A 1 -3.18 18.62 -2.18
CA MET A 1 -4.25 17.61 -2.01
C MET A 1 -3.65 16.30 -2.48
N ILE A 2 -3.76 15.23 -1.69
CA ILE A 2 -3.22 13.91 -2.08
C ILE A 2 -3.94 13.43 -3.33
N ASP A 3 -3.17 13.01 -4.34
CA ASP A 3 -3.71 12.43 -5.57
C ASP A 3 -3.73 10.91 -5.42
N TYR A 4 -4.91 10.36 -5.12
CA TYR A 4 -5.09 8.91 -5.00
C TYR A 4 -5.06 8.19 -6.34
N MET A 5 -5.07 8.88 -7.49
CA MET A 5 -5.02 8.21 -8.80
C MET A 5 -3.59 7.91 -9.25
N LYS A 6 -2.60 8.42 -8.52
CA LYS A 6 -1.18 8.18 -8.80
C LYS A 6 -0.49 7.76 -7.51
N PHE A 7 0.25 6.67 -7.56
CA PHE A 7 0.98 6.17 -6.41
C PHE A 7 2.24 5.42 -6.81
N ASP A 8 3.19 5.39 -5.91
CA ASP A 8 4.36 4.53 -5.98
C ASP A 8 4.08 3.24 -5.19
N VAL A 9 4.53 2.12 -5.73
CA VAL A 9 4.68 0.86 -5.02
C VAL A 9 6.07 0.90 -4.40
N MET A 10 6.10 0.83 -3.08
CA MET A 10 7.30 0.98 -2.27
C MET A 10 7.73 -0.39 -1.75
N TRP A 11 9.03 -0.63 -1.65
CA TRP A 11 9.61 -1.65 -0.79
C TRP A 11 10.49 -0.95 0.23
N MET A 12 10.13 -1.03 1.51
CA MET A 12 10.69 -0.11 2.53
C MET A 12 10.52 1.34 2.02
N ASP A 13 11.59 2.13 1.92
CA ASP A 13 11.54 3.51 1.41
C ASP A 13 11.94 3.64 -0.08
N ASP A 14 12.21 2.52 -0.75
CA ASP A 14 12.60 2.49 -2.16
C ASP A 14 11.39 2.33 -3.08
N VAL A 15 11.34 3.12 -4.16
CA VAL A 15 10.30 3.03 -5.19
C VAL A 15 10.62 1.84 -6.11
N ILE A 16 9.72 0.85 -6.16
CA ILE A 16 9.89 -0.34 -7.01
C ILE A 16 8.96 -0.36 -8.23
N ALA A 17 7.86 0.40 -8.19
CA ALA A 17 7.04 0.69 -9.37
C ALA A 17 6.27 2.00 -9.17
N SER A 18 5.84 2.63 -10.27
CA SER A 18 4.90 3.75 -10.25
C SER A 18 3.64 3.39 -11.04
N VAL A 19 2.48 3.79 -10.52
CA VAL A 19 1.17 3.49 -11.10
C VAL A 19 0.39 4.78 -11.32
N ASP A 20 -0.17 4.93 -12.52
CA ASP A 20 -1.14 5.97 -12.88
C ASP A 20 -2.46 5.30 -13.28
N LEU A 21 -3.48 5.40 -12.41
CA LEU A 21 -4.80 4.81 -12.65
C LEU A 21 -5.58 5.52 -13.74
N LYS A 22 -5.24 6.78 -14.05
CA LYS A 22 -5.92 7.60 -15.04
C LYS A 22 -4.89 8.43 -15.82
N PRO A 23 -4.13 7.79 -16.71
CA PRO A 23 -3.12 8.47 -17.50
C PRO A 23 -3.77 9.54 -18.39
N ALA A 24 -3.07 10.65 -18.61
CA ALA A 24 -3.62 11.84 -19.28
C ALA A 24 -4.07 11.58 -20.73
N ASN A 25 -3.54 10.52 -21.36
CA ASN A 25 -3.92 10.09 -22.71
C ASN A 25 -5.26 9.32 -22.76
N GLY A 26 -5.95 9.12 -21.63
CA GLY A 26 -7.28 8.51 -21.58
C GLY A 26 -7.30 6.97 -21.63
N GLY A 27 -6.21 6.31 -21.26
CA GLY A 27 -6.07 4.85 -21.27
C GLY A 27 -6.44 4.12 -19.96
N SER A 28 -6.27 2.79 -19.96
CA SER A 28 -6.35 1.96 -18.76
C SER A 28 -5.18 2.26 -17.80
N PRO A 29 -5.18 1.76 -16.55
CA PRO A 29 -4.07 2.00 -15.63
C PRO A 29 -2.71 1.68 -16.25
N TYR A 30 -1.74 2.55 -16.03
CA TYR A 30 -0.39 2.43 -16.57
C TYR A 30 0.59 2.19 -15.43
N VAL A 31 1.53 1.27 -15.64
CA VAL A 31 2.53 0.86 -14.65
C VAL A 31 3.92 0.95 -15.27
N ILE A 32 4.88 1.42 -14.48
CA ILE A 32 6.31 1.32 -14.75
C ILE A 32 6.93 0.61 -13.54
N ASN A 33 7.49 -0.58 -13.73
CA ASN A 33 8.30 -1.27 -12.73
C ASN A 33 9.77 -0.86 -12.88
N TYR A 34 10.48 -0.78 -11.76
CA TYR A 34 11.89 -0.41 -11.69
C TYR A 34 12.79 -1.56 -11.24
N ILE A 35 12.20 -2.72 -10.95
CA ILE A 35 12.90 -3.93 -10.53
C ILE A 35 12.57 -5.10 -11.45
N ASP A 36 13.52 -6.03 -11.58
CA ASP A 36 13.44 -7.24 -12.40
C ASP A 36 13.14 -8.52 -11.57
N ASP A 37 13.17 -8.44 -10.24
CA ASP A 37 12.80 -9.54 -9.34
C ASP A 37 11.28 -9.79 -9.36
N PHE A 38 10.90 -10.92 -9.96
CA PHE A 38 9.51 -11.33 -10.14
C PHE A 38 8.70 -11.38 -8.83
N ASN A 39 9.33 -11.68 -7.68
CA ASN A 39 8.60 -11.81 -6.41
C ASN A 39 8.08 -10.47 -5.87
N LYS A 40 8.66 -9.35 -6.30
CA LYS A 40 8.30 -8.01 -5.82
C LYS A 40 7.66 -7.15 -6.91
N GLN A 41 7.61 -7.64 -8.14
CA GLN A 41 7.08 -6.91 -9.29
C GLN A 41 5.56 -6.69 -9.17
N PHE A 42 5.07 -5.48 -9.43
CA PHE A 42 3.64 -5.15 -9.35
C PHE A 42 2.85 -5.69 -10.55
N SER A 43 3.47 -5.65 -11.73
CA SER A 43 2.94 -6.11 -13.02
C SER A 43 3.98 -6.98 -13.72
N PRO A 44 3.59 -8.04 -14.45
CA PRO A 44 4.55 -8.93 -15.11
C PRO A 44 5.39 -8.25 -16.20
N ASN A 45 4.90 -7.16 -16.79
CA ASN A 45 5.63 -6.39 -17.78
C ASN A 45 6.37 -5.22 -17.10
N MET A 46 7.60 -4.92 -17.55
CA MET A 46 8.39 -3.81 -16.99
C MET A 46 7.69 -2.46 -17.14
N GLU A 47 6.96 -2.24 -18.22
CA GLU A 47 6.22 -1.00 -18.45
C GLU A 47 5.01 -1.27 -19.34
N GLY A 48 3.91 -0.60 -19.06
CA GLY A 48 2.76 -0.56 -19.95
C GLY A 48 1.41 -0.47 -19.24
N HIS A 49 0.37 -0.58 -20.05
CA HIS A 49 -1.01 -0.63 -19.58
C HIS A 49 -1.33 -2.00 -18.97
N ILE A 50 -1.99 -1.98 -17.81
CA ILE A 50 -2.62 -3.16 -17.21
C ILE A 50 -4.14 -3.09 -17.33
N THR A 51 -4.78 -4.23 -17.21
CA THR A 51 -6.23 -4.35 -17.13
C THR A 51 -6.75 -3.99 -15.74
N LEU A 52 -8.04 -3.64 -15.66
CA LEU A 52 -8.71 -3.46 -14.36
C LEU A 52 -8.73 -4.76 -13.54
N GLU A 53 -8.77 -5.92 -14.19
CA GLU A 53 -8.75 -7.22 -13.51
C GLU A 53 -7.39 -7.47 -12.83
N GLU A 54 -6.29 -7.16 -13.50
CA GLU A 54 -4.94 -7.26 -12.92
C GLU A 54 -4.77 -6.34 -11.71
N LEU A 55 -5.26 -5.10 -11.82
CA LEU A 55 -5.29 -4.16 -10.71
C LEU A 55 -6.14 -4.69 -9.55
N GLU A 56 -7.37 -5.12 -9.80
CA GLU A 56 -8.28 -5.67 -8.78
C GLU A 56 -7.69 -6.90 -8.08
N ARG A 57 -6.99 -7.77 -8.84
CA ARG A 57 -6.28 -8.91 -8.27
C ARG A 57 -5.22 -8.44 -7.28
N TRP A 58 -4.41 -7.44 -7.63
CA TRP A 58 -3.40 -6.91 -6.72
C TRP A 58 -4.03 -6.27 -5.48
N LEU A 59 -5.05 -5.43 -5.64
CA LEU A 59 -5.76 -4.79 -4.53
C LEU A 59 -6.42 -5.81 -3.60
N LYS A 60 -6.89 -6.95 -4.14
CA LYS A 60 -7.46 -8.02 -3.35
C LYS A 60 -6.42 -8.67 -2.43
N TRP A 61 -5.17 -8.76 -2.84
CA TRP A 61 -4.10 -9.30 -2.00
C TRP A 61 -3.70 -8.33 -0.89
N ARG A 62 -3.86 -7.02 -1.12
CA ARG A 62 -3.57 -5.95 -0.14
C ARG A 62 -4.76 -5.57 0.74
N THR A 63 -5.82 -6.37 0.73
CA THR A 63 -7.02 -6.14 1.55
C THR A 63 -7.46 -7.42 2.23
N PHE A 64 -7.98 -7.31 3.45
CA PHE A 64 -8.58 -8.46 4.11
C PHE A 64 -9.82 -8.94 3.33
N PRO A 65 -10.13 -10.24 3.32
CA PRO A 65 -11.31 -10.74 2.63
C PRO A 65 -12.60 -10.24 3.32
N PRO A 66 -13.66 -9.92 2.57
CA PRO A 66 -14.94 -9.48 3.15
C PRO A 66 -15.61 -10.57 4.00
N THR A 67 -15.23 -11.84 3.82
CA THR A 67 -15.72 -13.00 4.58
C THR A 67 -14.94 -13.26 5.88
N ARG A 68 -13.96 -12.41 6.21
CA ARG A 68 -13.17 -12.57 7.45
C ARG A 68 -14.08 -12.43 8.66
N VAL A 69 -13.93 -13.32 9.65
CA VAL A 69 -14.78 -13.35 10.86
C VAL A 69 -14.82 -12.00 11.59
N ASN A 70 -13.70 -11.27 11.60
CA ASN A 70 -13.60 -9.95 12.21
C ASN A 70 -13.61 -8.78 11.20
N ALA A 71 -14.18 -8.97 9.99
CA ALA A 71 -14.21 -7.93 8.96
C ALA A 71 -14.88 -6.63 9.43
N ASP A 72 -16.00 -6.73 10.16
CA ASP A 72 -16.72 -5.55 10.66
C ASP A 72 -15.88 -4.74 11.66
N GLN A 73 -15.16 -5.42 12.56
CA GLN A 73 -14.25 -4.77 13.52
C GLN A 73 -13.08 -4.07 12.82
N LEU A 74 -12.56 -4.67 11.75
CA LEU A 74 -11.52 -4.06 10.92
C LEU A 74 -12.05 -2.84 10.16
N LEU A 75 -13.28 -2.89 9.65
CA LEU A 75 -13.89 -1.73 9.02
C LEU A 75 -14.12 -0.60 10.02
N GLU A 76 -14.59 -0.93 11.22
CA GLU A 76 -14.79 0.04 12.31
C GLU A 76 -13.47 0.71 12.71
N SER A 77 -12.37 -0.05 12.87
CA SER A 77 -11.06 0.52 13.20
C SER A 77 -10.49 1.43 12.11
N LEU A 78 -10.89 1.21 10.85
CA LEU A 78 -10.57 2.08 9.70
C LEU A 78 -11.54 3.26 9.54
N GLY A 79 -12.59 3.33 10.38
CA GLY A 79 -13.66 4.33 10.28
C GLY A 79 -14.53 4.17 9.03
N MET A 80 -14.71 2.93 8.56
CA MET A 80 -15.44 2.59 7.34
C MET A 80 -16.78 1.92 7.67
N GLN A 81 -17.85 2.35 7.00
CA GLN A 81 -19.20 1.78 7.19
C GLN A 81 -19.50 0.57 6.29
N ALA A 82 -18.72 0.40 5.23
CA ALA A 82 -18.91 -0.66 4.26
C ALA A 82 -17.58 -1.09 3.67
N PHE A 83 -17.51 -2.35 3.25
CA PHE A 83 -16.35 -2.88 2.57
C PHE A 83 -16.15 -2.18 1.22
N ASN A 84 -15.06 -1.42 1.10
CA ASN A 84 -14.62 -0.85 -0.16
C ASN A 84 -13.12 -1.07 -0.30
N ARG A 85 -12.72 -1.95 -1.22
CA ARG A 85 -11.33 -2.39 -1.39
C ARG A 85 -10.37 -1.22 -1.56
N TRP A 86 -10.70 -0.30 -2.46
CA TRP A 86 -9.86 0.89 -2.68
C TRP A 86 -9.84 1.84 -1.48
N GLY A 87 -10.95 1.99 -0.78
CA GLY A 87 -11.04 2.73 0.48
C GLY A 87 -10.14 2.15 1.56
N ILE A 88 -10.13 0.83 1.70
CA ILE A 88 -9.25 0.12 2.65
C ILE A 88 -7.79 0.38 2.28
N VAL A 89 -7.41 0.16 1.00
CA VAL A 89 -6.03 0.39 0.54
C VAL A 89 -5.57 1.83 0.78
N ARG A 90 -6.43 2.83 0.60
CA ARG A 90 -6.09 4.23 0.91
C ARG A 90 -5.90 4.51 2.40
N LYS A 91 -6.54 3.72 3.27
CA LYS A 91 -6.43 3.87 4.72
C LYS A 91 -5.24 3.11 5.30
N THR A 92 -4.88 1.98 4.70
CA THR A 92 -3.83 1.08 5.18
C THR A 92 -2.55 1.17 4.37
N HIS A 93 -2.54 1.95 3.28
CA HIS A 93 -1.45 1.97 2.30
C HIS A 93 -1.12 0.58 1.73
N GLY A 94 -2.06 -0.37 1.81
CA GLY A 94 -1.87 -1.75 1.35
C GLY A 94 -0.81 -2.55 2.11
N VAL A 95 -0.40 -2.11 3.32
CA VAL A 95 0.60 -2.82 4.13
C VAL A 95 0.13 -4.23 4.51
N MET A 96 1.08 -5.16 4.53
CA MET A 96 0.87 -6.55 4.93
C MET A 96 1.82 -6.92 6.07
N ALA A 97 1.49 -7.96 6.83
CA ALA A 97 2.38 -8.45 7.89
C ALA A 97 3.53 -9.30 7.35
N ASP A 98 3.37 -9.86 6.14
CA ASP A 98 4.27 -10.85 5.57
C ASP A 98 5.30 -10.26 4.59
N ASP A 99 5.16 -8.99 4.20
CA ASP A 99 6.11 -8.28 3.35
C ASP A 99 6.22 -6.79 3.73
N GLU A 100 7.25 -6.13 3.20
CA GLU A 100 7.50 -4.69 3.41
C GLU A 100 7.03 -3.83 2.22
N ILE A 101 6.05 -4.33 1.45
CA ILE A 101 5.49 -3.61 0.31
C ILE A 101 4.31 -2.76 0.75
N TRP A 102 4.27 -1.51 0.31
CA TRP A 102 3.19 -0.57 0.56
C TRP A 102 3.01 0.42 -0.58
N LEU A 103 1.92 1.19 -0.57
CA LEU A 103 1.63 2.21 -1.56
C LEU A 103 1.83 3.59 -0.97
N ARG A 104 2.64 4.42 -1.62
CA ARG A 104 2.73 5.85 -1.30
C ARG A 104 1.95 6.65 -2.33
N PHE A 105 0.86 7.29 -1.92
CA PHE A 105 0.09 8.14 -2.83
C PHE A 105 0.85 9.42 -3.14
N LYS A 106 0.65 9.96 -4.34
CA LYS A 106 1.38 11.14 -4.77
C LYS A 106 1.08 12.34 -3.85
N GLU A 107 2.13 13.10 -3.55
CA GLU A 107 2.17 14.20 -2.57
C GLU A 107 2.14 13.77 -1.09
N GLU A 108 2.21 12.47 -0.77
CA GLU A 108 2.41 12.01 0.61
C GLU A 108 3.89 12.04 1.02
N PRO A 109 4.24 12.61 2.19
CA PRO A 109 5.60 12.60 2.72
C PRO A 109 5.91 11.35 3.56
N LEU A 110 5.05 10.33 3.51
CA LEU A 110 5.16 9.14 4.35
C LEU A 110 6.38 8.29 3.97
N THR A 111 6.87 7.57 4.98
CA THR A 111 7.92 6.56 4.90
C THR A 111 7.40 5.22 5.40
N HIS A 112 8.15 4.13 5.18
CA HIS A 112 7.82 2.81 5.70
C HIS A 112 7.62 2.83 7.22
N ARG A 113 8.40 3.63 7.94
CA ARG A 113 8.27 3.83 9.41
C ARG A 113 6.88 4.31 9.82
N ASP A 114 6.23 5.12 9.00
CA ASP A 114 4.93 5.69 9.32
C ASP A 114 3.80 4.66 9.21
N VAL A 115 3.92 3.73 8.25
CA VAL A 115 2.83 2.82 7.85
C VAL A 115 3.02 1.36 8.29
N CYS A 116 4.24 0.93 8.62
CA CYS A 116 4.51 -0.48 8.89
C CYS A 116 3.76 -1.00 10.14
N LEU A 117 3.37 -2.28 10.09
CA LEU A 117 2.58 -2.92 11.15
C LEU A 117 3.43 -3.37 12.35
N ARG A 118 4.74 -3.59 12.16
CA ARG A 118 5.67 -4.16 13.15
C ARG A 118 6.83 -3.19 13.42
N LYS A 119 6.53 -2.02 13.99
CA LYS A 119 7.54 -0.97 14.24
C LYS A 119 8.67 -1.47 15.14
N ASP A 120 8.34 -2.28 16.14
CA ASP A 120 9.26 -2.94 17.07
C ASP A 120 10.33 -3.79 16.36
N LEU A 121 9.99 -4.39 15.22
CA LEU A 121 10.92 -5.24 14.47
C LEU A 121 11.93 -4.43 13.64
N TYR A 122 11.48 -3.35 12.98
CA TYR A 122 12.30 -2.58 12.03
C TYR A 122 12.89 -1.30 12.62
N TYR A 123 12.28 -0.76 13.67
CA TYR A 123 12.63 0.50 14.34
C TYR A 123 12.58 0.33 15.87
N PRO A 124 13.35 -0.62 16.44
CA PRO A 124 13.29 -0.94 17.88
C PRO A 124 13.68 0.24 18.78
N GLU A 125 14.39 1.24 18.26
CA GLU A 125 14.72 2.46 18.98
C GLU A 125 13.50 3.32 19.35
N ASP A 126 12.40 3.23 18.59
CA ASP A 126 11.21 4.04 18.85
C ASP A 126 10.49 3.64 20.16
N ASP A 127 10.62 2.37 20.56
CA ASP A 127 10.13 1.89 21.86
C ASP A 127 11.05 2.30 23.02
N ALA A 128 12.36 2.46 22.76
CA ALA A 128 13.34 2.81 23.78
C ALA A 128 13.16 4.25 24.31
N PHE A 129 12.73 5.19 23.48
CA PHE A 129 12.45 6.57 23.90
C PHE A 129 11.13 6.74 24.66
N SER A 130 10.20 5.80 24.50
CA SER A 130 8.92 5.76 25.22
C SER A 130 9.09 5.38 26.71
N ALA A 131 10.15 4.64 27.03
CA ALA A 131 10.44 4.16 28.40
C ALA A 131 11.19 5.17 29.28
N THR A 132 11.85 6.19 28.71
CA THR A 132 12.66 7.17 29.46
C THR A 132 11.91 8.42 29.91
N SER A 133 10.62 8.56 29.61
CA SER A 133 9.83 9.77 29.93
C SER A 133 9.10 9.72 31.29
N HIS A 134 9.35 8.70 32.11
CA HIS A 134 8.85 8.61 33.49
C HIS A 134 10.04 8.51 34.44
N SER A 135 10.64 9.64 34.80
CA SER A 135 11.60 9.78 35.90
C SER A 135 11.49 11.15 36.53
#